data_AF-A0A821TWW1-F1
#
_entry.id   AF-A0A821TWW1-F1
#
_cell.length_a   1.000
_cell.length_b   1.000
_cell.length_c   1.000
_cell.angle_alpha   90.00
_cell.angle_beta   90.00
_cell.angle_gamma   90.00
#
_symmetry.space_group_name_H-M   'P 1'
#
loop_
_entity.id
_entity.type
_entity.pdbx_description
1 polymer ?
#
loop_
_entity_poly.entity_id
_entity_poly.type
_entity_poly.pdbx_seq_one_letter_code
_entity_poly.pdbx_strand_id
1 'polypeptide(L)'
;MDIIATVHPDLISAKHLNYIFAALKDTSLLKNARIIFQAFIPVANHQPEKFDVYCAQLLHLVIEHQDICVFGCLLQYLIASVITRGEQTAKENINTLIYLLKDNKTSNEIRSSIFRGCQLIGVIYKNALVARRNDLTAFESDLACQSLIDYSDGTKMAIEHQAAIKQAQAEMEQIEKRTVKTEQDVQQVGDVIQQQELTITNIRTCVNEVDTRLIDVAEQVQVHIHEIERIDAKTLSYVPEWGAGVSKLLNSPASNNWCLLGKRFAYSTSELRHWATKADPCMTLLNEWYMTHKTDEATYGLVKMLEDIG
;
A
#
# COMPACT_ATOMS: atom_id res chain seq x y z
N MET A 1 8.99 19.41 12.43
CA MET A 1 7.83 20.13 11.88
C MET A 1 8.21 20.97 10.67
N ASP A 2 9.26 21.78 10.74
CA ASP A 2 9.59 22.75 9.67
C ASP A 2 9.73 22.14 8.26
N ILE A 3 10.44 21.02 8.13
CA ILE A 3 10.57 20.27 6.86
C ILE A 3 9.20 19.74 6.38
N ILE A 4 8.41 19.17 7.29
CA ILE A 4 7.09 18.61 6.96
C ILE A 4 6.15 19.74 6.51
N ALA A 5 6.11 20.86 7.23
CA ALA A 5 5.26 21.98 6.89
C ALA A 5 5.65 22.64 5.57
N THR A 6 6.94 22.66 5.24
CA THR A 6 7.44 23.24 3.99
C THR A 6 7.23 22.32 2.79
N VAL A 7 7.46 21.01 2.95
CA VAL A 7 7.44 20.04 1.84
C VAL A 7 6.07 19.38 1.67
N HIS A 8 5.34 19.18 2.76
CA HIS A 8 4.03 18.50 2.82
C HIS A 8 3.06 19.23 3.77
N PRO A 9 2.71 20.50 3.49
CA PRO A 9 1.78 21.28 4.34
C PRO A 9 0.42 20.61 4.52
N ASP A 10 0.01 19.78 3.55
CA ASP A 10 -1.22 18.99 3.51
C ASP A 10 -1.35 17.98 4.67
N LEU A 11 -0.23 17.46 5.18
CA LEU A 11 -0.22 16.55 6.34
C LEU A 11 -0.62 17.26 7.66
N ILE A 12 -0.58 18.59 7.69
CA ILE A 12 -0.99 19.36 8.87
C ILE A 12 -2.50 19.54 8.86
N SER A 13 -3.19 18.58 9.48
CA SER A 13 -4.65 18.60 9.64
C SER A 13 -5.15 19.73 10.55
N ALA A 14 -6.45 20.07 10.42
CA ALA A 14 -7.13 21.00 11.32
C ALA A 14 -7.08 20.55 12.79
N LYS A 15 -7.00 19.24 13.07
CA LYS A 15 -6.83 18.72 14.44
C LYS A 15 -5.50 19.14 15.05
N HIS A 16 -4.43 19.16 14.26
CA HIS A 16 -3.11 19.61 14.72
C HIS A 16 -3.13 21.10 15.06
N LEU A 17 -3.75 21.93 14.21
CA LEU A 17 -3.92 23.36 14.48
C LEU A 17 -4.76 23.58 15.75
N ASN A 18 -5.90 22.90 15.89
CA ASN A 18 -6.75 22.99 17.08
C ASN A 18 -5.98 22.68 18.37
N TYR A 19 -5.21 21.58 18.36
CA TYR A 19 -4.39 21.20 19.50
C TYR A 19 -3.39 22.29 19.86
N ILE A 20 -2.69 22.84 18.86
CA ILE A 20 -1.65 23.85 19.09
C ILE A 20 -2.25 25.18 19.56
N PHE A 21 -3.30 25.68 18.92
CA PHE A 21 -3.98 26.90 19.35
C PHE A 21 -4.68 26.76 20.72
N ALA A 22 -5.13 25.55 21.08
CA ALA A 22 -5.61 25.27 22.43
C ALA A 22 -4.46 25.27 23.45
N ALA A 23 -3.32 24.69 23.10
CA ALA A 23 -2.14 24.61 23.95
C ALA A 23 -1.44 25.97 24.14
N LEU A 24 -1.55 26.89 23.18
CA LEU A 24 -1.06 28.26 23.28
C LEU A 24 -1.79 29.10 24.34
N LYS A 25 -2.92 28.64 24.89
CA LYS A 25 -3.54 29.25 26.07
C LYS A 25 -2.72 29.04 27.34
N ASP A 26 -1.79 28.07 27.34
CA ASP A 26 -0.83 27.85 28.40
C ASP A 26 0.43 28.71 28.18
N THR A 27 0.71 29.60 29.14
CA THR A 27 1.86 30.52 29.13
C THR A 27 3.23 29.85 28.96
N SER A 28 3.35 28.55 29.24
CA SER A 28 4.60 27.80 29.06
C SER A 28 4.97 27.60 27.58
N LEU A 29 3.98 27.40 26.71
CA LEU A 29 4.18 27.16 25.28
C LEU A 29 4.38 28.44 24.46
N LEU A 30 3.96 29.59 25.00
CA LEU A 30 4.21 30.91 24.43
C LEU A 30 5.71 31.19 24.24
N LYS A 31 6.57 30.62 25.09
CA LYS A 31 8.04 30.70 24.93
C LYS A 31 8.55 30.04 23.65
N ASN A 32 7.79 29.07 23.12
CA ASN A 32 8.10 28.37 21.87
C ASN A 32 7.25 28.88 20.69
N ALA A 33 6.44 29.92 20.87
CA ALA A 33 5.55 30.46 19.83
C ALA A 33 6.32 30.76 18.54
N ARG A 34 7.53 31.34 18.66
CA ARG A 34 8.40 31.63 17.52
C ARG A 34 8.63 30.42 16.61
N ILE A 35 9.04 29.29 17.18
CA ILE A 35 9.35 28.06 16.42
C ILE A 35 8.08 27.46 15.81
N ILE A 36 6.99 27.47 16.57
CA ILE A 36 5.70 26.93 16.14
C ILE A 36 5.16 27.71 14.95
N PHE A 37 5.09 29.05 15.07
CA PHE A 37 4.54 29.89 14.02
C PHE A 37 5.45 30.01 12.81
N GLN A 38 6.77 29.93 13.00
CA GLN A 38 7.70 29.80 11.88
C GLN A 38 7.39 28.56 11.02
N ALA A 39 7.13 27.41 11.65
CA ALA A 39 6.74 26.20 10.94
C ALA A 39 5.34 26.30 10.31
N PHE A 40 4.49 27.24 10.73
CA PHE A 40 3.14 27.40 10.19
C PHE A 40 3.02 28.41 9.06
N ILE A 41 4.04 29.24 8.83
CA ILE A 41 4.10 30.17 7.70
C ILE A 41 3.79 29.45 6.36
N PRO A 42 4.41 28.30 6.02
CA PRO A 42 4.12 27.60 4.78
C PRO A 42 2.68 27.06 4.73
N VAL A 43 2.14 26.61 5.86
CA VAL A 43 0.77 26.06 5.95
C VAL A 43 -0.26 27.17 5.75
N ALA A 44 -0.06 28.32 6.40
CA ALA A 44 -0.92 29.49 6.25
C ALA A 44 -0.95 30.02 4.80
N ASN A 45 0.16 29.87 4.08
CA ASN A 45 0.24 30.22 2.67
C ASN A 45 -0.48 29.22 1.74
N HIS A 46 -0.31 27.91 1.99
CA HIS A 46 -0.89 26.88 1.12
C HIS A 46 -2.36 26.56 1.42
N GLN A 47 -2.78 26.71 2.68
CA GLN A 47 -4.10 26.30 3.18
C GLN A 47 -4.70 27.38 4.10
N PRO A 48 -4.93 28.61 3.58
CA PRO A 48 -5.42 29.73 4.38
C PRO A 48 -6.77 29.45 5.03
N GLU A 49 -7.63 28.64 4.43
CA GLU A 49 -8.95 28.25 4.96
C GLU A 49 -8.87 27.58 6.34
N LYS A 50 -7.77 26.88 6.63
CA LYS A 50 -7.57 26.25 7.94
C LYS A 50 -7.31 27.27 9.06
N PHE A 51 -6.93 28.51 8.70
CA PHE A 51 -6.59 29.58 9.65
C PHE A 51 -7.74 30.56 9.91
N ASP A 52 -8.85 30.47 9.18
CA ASP A 52 -10.01 31.38 9.32
C ASP A 52 -10.50 31.50 10.77
N VAL A 53 -10.68 30.35 11.43
CA VAL A 53 -11.17 30.28 12.81
C VAL A 53 -10.16 30.81 13.83
N TYR A 54 -8.89 30.96 13.45
CA TYR A 54 -7.81 31.42 14.32
C TYR A 54 -7.35 32.85 14.02
N CYS A 55 -7.86 33.51 12.99
CA CYS A 55 -7.43 34.86 12.60
C CYS A 55 -7.51 35.86 13.78
N ALA A 56 -8.61 35.85 14.53
CA ALA A 56 -8.77 36.72 15.70
C ALA A 56 -7.77 36.40 16.81
N GLN A 57 -7.47 35.11 17.03
CA GLN A 57 -6.50 34.67 18.04
C GLN A 57 -5.07 35.03 17.62
N LEU A 58 -4.71 34.86 16.35
CA LEU A 58 -3.42 35.31 15.80
C LEU A 58 -3.24 36.81 15.96
N LEU A 59 -4.28 37.59 15.62
CA LEU A 59 -4.26 39.03 15.79
C LEU A 59 -4.01 39.43 17.25
N HIS A 60 -4.73 38.79 18.19
CA HIS A 60 -4.52 39.01 19.63
C HIS A 60 -3.09 38.68 20.07
N LEU A 61 -2.54 37.56 19.62
CA LEU A 61 -1.18 37.14 19.95
C LEU A 61 -0.13 38.12 19.41
N VAL A 62 -0.33 38.66 18.20
CA VAL A 62 0.55 39.72 17.64
C VAL A 62 0.52 40.96 18.52
N ILE A 63 -0.68 41.44 18.89
CA ILE A 63 -0.86 42.64 19.71
C ILE A 63 -0.19 42.46 21.08
N GLU A 64 -0.43 41.32 21.72
CA GLU A 64 0.03 41.04 23.08
C GLU A 64 1.55 40.79 23.16
N HIS A 65 2.10 40.01 22.23
CA HIS A 65 3.48 39.52 22.32
C HIS A 65 4.46 40.20 21.37
N GLN A 66 3.97 40.90 20.34
CA GLN A 66 4.81 41.59 19.35
C GLN A 66 5.87 40.66 18.71
N ASP A 67 5.53 39.37 18.54
CA ASP A 67 6.42 38.37 17.96
C ASP A 67 6.32 38.35 16.42
N ILE A 68 7.49 38.51 15.77
CA ILE A 68 7.59 38.62 14.31
C ILE A 68 7.20 37.33 13.58
N CYS A 69 7.37 36.15 14.19
CA CYS A 69 6.98 34.88 13.57
C CYS A 69 5.48 34.65 13.66
N VAL A 70 4.85 35.04 14.78
CA VAL A 70 3.38 35.07 14.89
C VAL A 70 2.81 36.01 13.83
N PHE A 71 3.37 37.23 13.71
CA PHE A 71 2.95 38.17 12.68
C PHE A 71 3.22 37.65 11.27
N GLY A 72 4.35 36.99 11.03
CA GLY A 72 4.67 36.37 9.75
C GLY A 72 3.63 35.32 9.34
N CYS A 73 3.17 34.49 10.28
CA CYS A 73 2.10 33.52 10.03
C CYS A 73 0.77 34.21 9.71
N LEU A 74 0.39 35.23 10.49
CA LEU A 74 -0.81 36.04 10.20
C LEU A 74 -0.72 36.68 8.81
N LEU A 75 0.41 37.28 8.48
CA LEU A 75 0.62 37.99 7.22
C LEU A 75 0.50 37.04 6.02
N GLN A 76 1.07 35.84 6.08
CA GLN A 76 0.93 34.86 5.00
C GLN A 76 -0.54 34.43 4.81
N TYR A 77 -1.25 34.17 5.91
CA TYR A 77 -2.69 33.89 5.85
C TYR A 77 -3.47 35.05 5.20
N LEU A 78 -3.19 36.30 5.58
CA LEU A 78 -3.87 37.46 5.01
C LEU A 78 -3.58 37.62 3.52
N ILE A 79 -2.36 37.34 3.06
CA ILE A 79 -2.03 37.42 1.62
C ILE A 79 -2.68 36.27 0.85
N ALA A 80 -2.58 35.03 1.34
CA ALA A 80 -3.14 33.86 0.68
C ALA A 80 -4.67 33.87 0.63
N SER A 81 -5.33 34.37 1.70
CA SER A 81 -6.79 34.56 1.71
C SER A 81 -7.26 35.59 0.69
N VAL A 82 -6.47 36.62 0.40
CA VAL A 82 -6.78 37.61 -0.66
C VAL A 82 -6.76 36.97 -2.04
N ILE A 83 -5.77 36.13 -2.32
CA ILE A 83 -5.63 35.43 -3.61
C ILE A 83 -6.85 34.53 -3.85
N THR A 84 -7.31 33.85 -2.81
CA THR A 84 -8.40 32.86 -2.91
C THR A 84 -9.81 33.48 -2.85
N ARG A 85 -10.00 34.61 -2.16
CA ARG A 85 -11.35 35.17 -1.86
C ARG A 85 -11.62 36.55 -2.47
N GLY A 86 -10.61 37.18 -3.02
CA GLY A 86 -10.74 38.37 -3.84
C GLY A 86 -10.80 39.71 -3.10
N GLU A 87 -11.34 40.72 -3.80
CA GLU A 87 -11.16 42.13 -3.44
C GLU A 87 -11.79 42.52 -2.09
N GLN A 88 -12.92 41.91 -1.71
CA GLN A 88 -13.57 42.23 -0.44
C GLN A 88 -12.69 41.83 0.74
N THR A 89 -12.11 40.63 0.70
CA THR A 89 -11.13 40.17 1.69
C THR A 89 -9.87 41.03 1.67
N ALA A 90 -9.45 41.54 0.50
CA ALA A 90 -8.34 42.50 0.42
C ALA A 90 -8.59 43.78 1.23
N LYS A 91 -9.82 44.33 1.15
CA LYS A 91 -10.20 45.52 1.94
C LYS A 91 -10.17 45.22 3.44
N GLU A 92 -10.71 44.08 3.86
CA GLU A 92 -10.73 43.65 5.25
C GLU A 92 -9.32 43.39 5.81
N ASN A 93 -8.45 42.76 5.02
CA ASN A 93 -7.08 42.46 5.43
C ASN A 93 -6.22 43.72 5.51
N ILE A 94 -6.38 44.67 4.58
CA ILE A 94 -5.75 46.00 4.68
C ILE A 94 -6.25 46.74 5.94
N ASN A 95 -7.54 46.67 6.26
CA ASN A 95 -8.06 47.28 7.51
C ASN A 95 -7.38 46.67 8.74
N THR A 96 -7.25 45.34 8.79
CA THR A 96 -6.58 44.63 9.88
C THR A 96 -5.11 45.06 10.03
N LEU A 97 -4.39 45.18 8.91
CA LEU A 97 -3.00 45.64 8.89
C LEU A 97 -2.88 47.09 9.36
N ILE A 98 -3.74 47.99 8.88
CA ILE A 98 -3.76 49.39 9.33
C ILE A 98 -4.15 49.52 10.80
N TYR A 99 -5.05 48.67 11.29
CA TYR A 99 -5.40 48.61 12.70
C TYR A 99 -4.17 48.28 13.57
N LEU A 100 -3.35 47.31 13.15
CA LEU A 100 -2.08 47.00 13.81
C LEU A 100 -1.08 48.15 13.75
N LEU A 101 -1.00 48.90 12.64
CA LEU A 101 -0.13 50.09 12.54
C LEU A 101 -0.49 51.18 13.55
N LYS A 102 -1.79 51.33 13.85
CA LYS A 102 -2.29 52.34 14.79
C LYS A 102 -2.02 51.98 16.26
N ASP A 103 -1.59 50.76 16.56
CA ASP A 103 -1.16 50.38 17.91
C ASP A 103 0.25 50.92 18.21
N ASN A 104 0.36 51.74 19.25
CA ASN A 104 1.61 52.35 19.69
C ASN A 104 2.66 51.32 20.17
N LYS A 105 2.25 50.08 20.44
CA LYS A 105 3.16 48.99 20.84
C LYS A 105 3.82 48.29 19.65
N THR A 106 3.38 48.57 18.42
CA THR A 106 3.86 47.88 17.22
C THR A 106 5.35 48.12 16.99
N SER A 107 6.14 47.05 17.03
CA SER A 107 7.58 47.10 16.82
C SER A 107 7.93 47.60 15.41
N ASN A 108 9.11 48.19 15.22
CA ASN A 108 9.54 48.68 13.92
C ASN A 108 9.60 47.56 12.86
N GLU A 109 10.04 46.36 13.25
CA GLU A 109 10.11 45.19 12.35
C GLU A 109 8.72 44.75 11.87
N ILE A 110 7.75 44.68 12.78
CA ILE A 110 6.36 44.38 12.44
C ILE A 110 5.80 45.51 11.58
N ARG A 111 6.06 46.77 11.92
CA ARG A 111 5.60 47.94 11.15
C ARG A 111 6.06 47.90 9.69
N SER A 112 7.36 47.66 9.46
CA SER A 112 7.90 47.51 8.10
C SER A 112 7.26 46.32 7.36
N SER A 113 7.03 45.22 8.08
CA SER A 113 6.39 44.03 7.52
C SER A 113 4.90 44.26 7.20
N ILE A 114 4.21 45.10 7.98
CA ILE A 114 2.84 45.53 7.68
C ILE A 114 2.81 46.35 6.38
N PHE A 115 3.69 47.34 6.22
CA PHE A 115 3.73 48.14 4.97
C PHE A 115 3.98 47.25 3.75
N ARG A 116 4.90 46.28 3.87
CA ARG A 116 5.13 45.28 2.84
C ARG A 116 3.88 44.43 2.56
N GLY A 117 3.15 44.03 3.59
CA GLY A 117 1.89 43.32 3.47
C GLY A 117 0.83 44.11 2.69
N CYS A 118 0.63 45.38 3.06
CA CYS A 118 -0.27 46.29 2.35
C CYS A 118 0.14 46.47 0.89
N GLN A 119 1.45 46.53 0.62
CA GLN A 119 1.97 46.61 -0.75
C GLN A 119 1.64 45.36 -1.55
N LEU A 120 1.89 44.16 -1.00
CA LEU A 120 1.61 42.90 -1.69
C LEU A 120 0.12 42.71 -1.98
N ILE A 121 -0.74 43.03 -1.02
CA ILE A 121 -2.20 43.01 -1.23
C ILE A 121 -2.61 44.07 -2.26
N GLY A 122 -2.02 45.27 -2.20
CA GLY A 122 -2.27 46.36 -3.14
C GLY A 122 -1.80 46.08 -4.57
N VAL A 123 -0.77 45.25 -4.76
CA VAL A 123 -0.35 44.76 -6.08
C VAL A 123 -1.43 43.89 -6.73
N ILE A 124 -2.14 43.08 -5.94
CA ILE A 124 -3.25 42.24 -6.42
C ILE A 124 -4.52 43.10 -6.59
N TYR A 125 -4.85 43.92 -5.59
CA TYR A 125 -6.07 44.74 -5.56
C TYR A 125 -5.77 46.21 -5.27
N LYS A 126 -5.30 46.93 -6.30
CA LYS A 126 -4.93 48.35 -6.19
C LYS A 126 -6.02 49.24 -5.58
N ASN A 127 -7.28 49.02 -5.96
CA ASN A 127 -8.41 49.82 -5.48
C ASN A 127 -8.62 49.68 -3.96
N ALA A 128 -8.33 48.51 -3.38
CA ALA A 128 -8.44 48.29 -1.94
C ALA A 128 -7.40 49.12 -1.17
N LEU A 129 -6.19 49.26 -1.72
CA LEU A 129 -5.13 50.09 -1.15
C LEU A 129 -5.43 51.60 -1.30
N VAL A 130 -5.85 52.02 -2.50
CA VAL A 130 -6.21 53.43 -2.79
C VAL A 130 -7.33 53.91 -1.86
N ALA A 131 -8.33 53.06 -1.58
CA ALA A 131 -9.43 53.38 -0.66
C ALA A 131 -9.00 53.62 0.80
N ARG A 132 -7.75 53.31 1.16
CA ARG A 132 -7.15 53.49 2.49
C ARG A 132 -5.92 54.38 2.49
N ARG A 133 -5.65 55.06 1.39
CA ARG A 133 -4.52 55.99 1.24
C ARG A 133 -4.48 57.05 2.35
N ASN A 134 -5.63 57.62 2.71
CA ASN A 134 -5.74 58.63 3.77
C ASN A 134 -5.43 58.09 5.18
N ASP A 135 -5.59 56.78 5.42
CA ASP A 135 -5.20 56.19 6.71
C ASP A 135 -3.67 56.02 6.82
N LEU A 136 -2.97 55.95 5.68
CA LEU A 136 -1.52 55.78 5.60
C LEU A 136 -0.76 57.09 5.68
N THR A 137 -1.40 58.24 5.40
CA THR A 137 -0.74 59.56 5.43
C THR A 137 -0.20 59.92 6.82
N ALA A 138 -0.83 59.40 7.88
CA ALA A 138 -0.37 59.54 9.26
C ALA A 138 1.03 58.95 9.51
N PHE A 139 1.52 58.09 8.59
CA PHE A 139 2.81 57.41 8.68
C PHE A 139 3.78 57.80 7.56
N GLU A 140 3.54 58.92 6.86
CA GLU A 140 4.36 59.40 5.72
C GLU A 140 5.85 59.58 6.06
N SER A 141 6.19 59.78 7.33
CA SER A 141 7.58 59.86 7.77
C SER A 141 8.36 58.55 7.61
N ASP A 142 7.67 57.41 7.46
CA ASP A 142 8.29 56.10 7.24
C ASP A 142 8.52 55.88 5.73
N LEU A 143 9.77 55.59 5.35
CA LEU A 143 10.16 55.35 3.95
C LEU A 143 9.37 54.21 3.27
N ALA A 144 9.01 53.17 4.02
CA ALA A 144 8.21 52.07 3.50
C ALA A 144 6.76 52.50 3.27
N CYS A 145 6.21 53.35 4.14
CA CYS A 145 4.88 53.93 3.95
C CYS A 145 4.86 54.93 2.79
N GLN A 146 5.88 55.78 2.67
CA GLN A 146 6.02 56.71 1.55
C GLN A 146 6.06 55.97 0.22
N SER A 147 6.80 54.85 0.14
CA SER A 147 6.83 54.00 -1.06
C SER A 147 5.47 53.38 -1.39
N LEU A 148 4.68 53.06 -0.37
CA LEU A 148 3.31 52.53 -0.51
C LEU A 148 2.32 53.61 -1.00
N ILE A 149 2.46 54.84 -0.51
CA ILE A 149 1.66 56.01 -0.96
C ILE A 149 2.04 56.40 -2.39
N ASP A 150 3.34 56.43 -2.71
CA ASP A 150 3.82 56.63 -4.09
C ASP A 150 3.25 55.57 -5.05
N TYR A 151 3.10 54.32 -4.57
CA TYR A 151 2.48 53.24 -5.33
C TYR A 151 0.96 53.44 -5.51
N SER A 152 0.24 53.84 -4.45
CA SER A 152 -1.20 54.14 -4.55
C SER A 152 -1.48 55.31 -5.49
N ASP A 153 -0.63 56.34 -5.42
CA ASP A 153 -0.75 57.58 -6.18
C ASP A 153 -0.25 57.43 -7.63
N GLY A 154 0.41 56.30 -7.95
CA GLY A 154 0.87 55.97 -9.30
C GLY A 154 2.12 56.76 -9.75
N THR A 155 2.81 57.40 -8.81
CA THR A 155 3.92 58.34 -9.08
C THR A 155 5.27 57.66 -9.35
N LYS A 156 5.44 56.35 -9.04
CA LYS A 156 6.79 55.72 -9.06
C LYS A 156 6.95 54.35 -9.72
N MET A 157 5.90 53.72 -10.28
CA MET A 157 6.03 52.34 -10.80
C MET A 157 5.14 52.02 -12.02
N ALA A 158 5.30 52.69 -13.16
CA ALA A 158 4.43 52.39 -14.30
C ALA A 158 4.94 51.28 -15.25
N ILE A 159 6.24 51.01 -15.35
CA ILE A 159 6.76 50.20 -16.48
C ILE A 159 7.59 49.00 -16.05
N GLU A 160 8.68 49.17 -15.30
CA GLU A 160 9.60 48.07 -14.99
C GLU A 160 9.03 47.06 -13.97
N HIS A 161 8.40 47.54 -12.90
CA HIS A 161 7.70 46.68 -11.95
C HIS A 161 6.44 46.05 -12.56
N GLN A 162 5.73 46.76 -13.45
CA GLN A 162 4.59 46.18 -14.17
C GLN A 162 5.04 45.05 -15.11
N ALA A 163 6.21 45.18 -15.74
CA ALA A 163 6.79 44.13 -16.59
C ALA A 163 7.25 42.93 -15.76
N ALA A 164 7.95 43.15 -14.64
CA ALA A 164 8.38 42.09 -13.74
C ALA A 164 7.19 41.35 -13.10
N ILE A 165 6.13 42.06 -12.71
CA ILE A 165 4.89 41.47 -12.20
C ILE A 165 4.18 40.67 -13.29
N LYS A 166 4.08 41.20 -14.52
CA LYS A 166 3.49 40.46 -15.64
C LYS A 166 4.28 39.20 -15.98
N GLN A 167 5.61 39.26 -15.91
CA GLN A 167 6.47 38.10 -16.12
C GLN A 167 6.28 37.06 -15.01
N ALA A 168 6.28 37.49 -13.74
CA ALA A 168 6.01 36.59 -12.62
C ALA A 168 4.60 35.98 -12.69
N GLN A 169 3.59 36.74 -13.14
CA GLN A 169 2.24 36.22 -13.39
C GLN A 169 2.22 35.18 -14.51
N ALA A 170 2.95 35.40 -15.61
CA ALA A 170 3.06 34.43 -16.70
C ALA A 170 3.79 33.14 -16.28
N GLU A 171 4.85 33.26 -15.48
CA GLU A 171 5.56 32.12 -14.90
C GLU A 171 4.66 31.37 -13.90
N MET A 172 3.89 32.07 -13.06
CA MET A 172 2.90 31.47 -12.18
C MET A 172 1.80 30.72 -12.95
N GLU A 173 1.28 31.29 -14.03
CA GLU A 173 0.27 30.63 -14.88
C GLU A 173 0.84 29.37 -15.55
N GLN A 174 2.13 29.39 -15.91
CA GLN A 174 2.81 28.21 -16.44
C GLN A 174 3.02 27.13 -15.36
N ILE A 175 3.35 27.54 -14.14
CA ILE A 175 3.46 26.62 -12.99
C ILE A 175 2.07 26.04 -12.66
N GLU A 176 1.02 26.85 -12.64
CA GLU A 176 -0.36 26.41 -12.40
C GLU A 176 -0.79 25.36 -13.43
N LYS A 177 -0.55 25.60 -14.73
CA LYS A 177 -0.80 24.62 -15.80
C LYS A 177 -0.03 23.31 -15.58
N ARG A 178 1.22 23.40 -15.13
CA ARG A 178 2.03 22.21 -14.81
C ARG A 178 1.48 21.47 -13.59
N THR A 179 1.08 22.18 -12.53
CA THR A 179 0.50 21.61 -11.31
C THR A 179 -0.82 20.91 -11.62
N VAL A 180 -1.73 21.55 -12.36
CA VAL A 180 -3.00 20.94 -12.81
C VAL A 180 -2.74 19.66 -13.61
N LYS A 181 -1.75 19.68 -14.51
CA LYS A 181 -1.34 18.47 -15.24
C LYS A 181 -0.81 17.39 -14.31
N THR A 182 0.06 17.74 -13.36
CA THR A 182 0.59 16.80 -12.37
C THR A 182 -0.51 16.24 -11.48
N GLU A 183 -1.49 17.02 -11.06
CA GLU A 183 -2.67 16.55 -10.32
C GLU A 183 -3.48 15.54 -11.14
N GLN A 184 -3.68 15.81 -12.43
CA GLN A 184 -4.33 14.86 -13.36
C GLN A 184 -3.52 13.57 -13.51
N ASP A 185 -2.20 13.66 -13.68
CA ASP A 185 -1.31 12.50 -13.78
C ASP A 185 -1.35 11.67 -12.48
N VAL A 186 -1.34 12.33 -11.31
CA VAL A 186 -1.46 11.68 -9.99
C VAL A 186 -2.81 11.00 -9.83
N GLN A 187 -3.89 11.64 -10.25
CA GLN A 187 -5.23 11.03 -10.23
C GLN A 187 -5.28 9.76 -11.09
N GLN A 188 -4.72 9.81 -12.31
CA GLN A 188 -4.63 8.62 -13.18
C GLN A 188 -3.80 7.50 -12.55
N VAL A 189 -2.68 7.82 -11.90
CA VAL A 189 -1.88 6.83 -11.15
C VAL A 189 -2.69 6.23 -10.00
N GLY A 190 -3.49 7.04 -9.30
CA GLY A 190 -4.40 6.58 -8.25
C GLY A 190 -5.42 5.57 -8.77
N ASP A 191 -6.04 5.85 -9.92
CA ASP A 191 -7.01 4.96 -10.55
C ASP A 191 -6.37 3.61 -10.98
N VAL A 192 -5.13 3.66 -11.52
CA VAL A 192 -4.37 2.44 -11.86
C VAL A 192 -4.04 1.62 -10.62
N ILE A 193 -3.64 2.25 -9.52
CA ILE A 193 -3.36 1.56 -8.24
C ILE A 193 -4.61 0.85 -7.73
N GLN A 194 -5.78 1.51 -7.76
CA GLN A 194 -7.04 0.88 -7.35
C GLN A 194 -7.38 -0.35 -8.21
N GLN A 195 -7.17 -0.27 -9.53
CA GLN A 195 -7.37 -1.43 -10.42
C GLN A 195 -6.38 -2.57 -10.11
N GLN A 196 -5.13 -2.24 -9.78
CA GLN A 196 -4.13 -3.22 -9.38
C GLN A 196 -4.49 -3.89 -8.04
N GLU A 197 -4.97 -3.14 -7.05
CA GLU A 197 -5.43 -3.69 -5.77
C GLU A 197 -6.57 -4.70 -5.95
N LEU A 198 -7.54 -4.39 -6.81
CA LEU A 198 -8.62 -5.32 -7.17
C LEU A 198 -8.07 -6.58 -7.85
N THR A 199 -7.13 -6.41 -8.78
CA THR A 199 -6.51 -7.53 -9.50
C THR A 199 -5.73 -8.44 -8.55
N ILE A 200 -4.92 -7.86 -7.64
CA ILE A 200 -4.17 -8.59 -6.62
C ILE A 200 -5.11 -9.35 -5.69
N THR A 201 -6.22 -8.72 -5.29
CA THR A 201 -7.23 -9.36 -4.43
C THR A 201 -7.85 -10.58 -5.13
N ASN A 202 -8.20 -10.46 -6.41
CA ASN A 202 -8.72 -11.58 -7.19
C ASN A 202 -7.70 -12.70 -7.35
N ILE A 203 -6.44 -12.37 -7.65
CA ILE A 203 -5.35 -13.36 -7.73
C ILE A 203 -5.20 -14.10 -6.40
N ARG A 204 -5.25 -13.40 -5.27
CA ARG A 204 -5.15 -14.00 -3.94
C ARG A 204 -6.28 -15.00 -3.68
N THR A 205 -7.51 -14.67 -4.07
CA THR A 205 -8.65 -15.59 -3.99
C THR A 205 -8.42 -16.85 -4.84
N CYS A 206 -8.01 -16.69 -6.11
CA CYS A 206 -7.71 -17.81 -6.99
C CYS A 206 -6.60 -18.72 -6.43
N VAL A 207 -5.54 -18.12 -5.84
CA VAL A 207 -4.44 -18.89 -5.22
C VAL A 207 -4.96 -19.72 -4.05
N ASN A 208 -5.82 -19.15 -3.19
CA ASN A 208 -6.42 -19.88 -2.07
C ASN A 208 -7.32 -21.04 -2.54
N GLU A 209 -8.06 -20.87 -3.64
CA GLU A 209 -8.86 -21.93 -4.24
C GLU A 209 -7.97 -23.07 -4.78
N VAL A 210 -6.87 -22.73 -5.46
CA VAL A 210 -5.89 -23.71 -5.93
C VAL A 210 -5.27 -24.47 -4.76
N ASP A 211 -4.91 -23.78 -3.68
CA ASP A 211 -4.32 -24.40 -2.48
C ASP A 211 -5.29 -25.42 -1.85
N THR A 212 -6.57 -25.05 -1.75
CA THR A 212 -7.64 -25.95 -1.26
C THR A 212 -7.76 -27.20 -2.15
N ARG A 213 -7.77 -27.04 -3.48
CA ARG A 213 -7.82 -28.17 -4.41
C ARG A 213 -6.58 -29.06 -4.31
N LEU A 214 -5.43 -28.49 -3.99
CA LEU A 214 -4.17 -29.22 -3.82
C LEU A 214 -4.21 -30.11 -2.58
N ILE A 215 -4.83 -29.63 -1.50
CA ILE A 215 -5.12 -30.41 -0.29
C ILE A 215 -6.04 -31.59 -0.64
N ASP A 216 -7.15 -31.35 -1.36
CA ASP A 216 -8.07 -32.42 -1.76
C ASP A 216 -7.38 -33.49 -2.61
N VAL A 217 -6.52 -33.09 -3.54
CA VAL A 217 -5.75 -34.03 -4.37
C VAL A 217 -4.77 -34.83 -3.51
N ALA A 218 -4.10 -34.20 -2.54
CA ALA A 218 -3.19 -34.91 -1.64
C ALA A 218 -3.93 -35.98 -0.82
N GLU A 219 -5.15 -35.68 -0.34
CA GLU A 219 -5.99 -36.66 0.35
C GLU A 219 -6.39 -37.83 -0.57
N GLN A 220 -6.80 -37.54 -1.81
CA GLN A 220 -7.14 -38.59 -2.79
C GLN A 220 -5.95 -39.48 -3.13
N VAL A 221 -4.76 -38.90 -3.29
CA VAL A 221 -3.52 -39.66 -3.50
C VAL A 221 -3.26 -40.60 -2.32
N GLN A 222 -3.46 -40.14 -1.09
CA GLN A 222 -3.30 -40.99 0.09
C GLN A 222 -4.29 -42.16 0.09
N VAL A 223 -5.55 -41.93 -0.29
CA VAL A 223 -6.55 -43.02 -0.43
C VAL A 223 -6.12 -44.01 -1.51
N HIS A 224 -5.63 -43.55 -2.65
CA HIS A 224 -5.15 -44.42 -3.71
C HIS A 224 -3.91 -45.23 -3.32
N ILE A 225 -2.98 -44.65 -2.54
CA ILE A 225 -1.83 -45.39 -1.99
C ILE A 225 -2.32 -46.58 -1.15
N HIS A 226 -3.23 -46.34 -0.20
CA HIS A 226 -3.78 -47.42 0.63
C HIS A 226 -4.53 -48.48 -0.19
N GLU A 227 -5.25 -48.06 -1.24
CA GLU A 227 -5.96 -48.98 -2.12
C GLU A 227 -5.02 -49.82 -2.98
N ILE A 228 -3.91 -49.23 -3.46
CA ILE A 228 -2.84 -49.95 -4.15
C ILE A 228 -2.19 -50.96 -3.21
N GLU A 229 -1.85 -50.57 -1.97
CA GLU A 229 -1.30 -51.48 -0.96
C GLU A 229 -2.27 -52.65 -0.66
N ARG A 230 -3.57 -52.37 -0.60
CA ARG A 230 -4.61 -53.40 -0.44
C ARG A 230 -4.68 -54.35 -1.64
N ILE A 231 -4.52 -53.84 -2.87
CA ILE A 231 -4.47 -54.67 -4.09
C ILE A 231 -3.18 -55.49 -4.12
N ASP A 232 -2.04 -54.91 -3.76
CA ASP A 232 -0.75 -55.60 -3.68
C ASP A 232 -0.83 -56.75 -2.66
N ALA A 233 -1.44 -56.52 -1.49
CA ALA A 233 -1.73 -57.57 -0.50
C ALA A 233 -2.68 -58.67 -1.02
N LYS A 234 -3.55 -58.37 -1.98
CA LYS A 234 -4.42 -59.36 -2.65
C LYS A 234 -3.75 -60.06 -3.84
N THR A 235 -2.60 -59.56 -4.31
CA THR A 235 -1.83 -60.14 -5.42
C THR A 235 -0.76 -61.13 -4.90
N LEU A 236 -0.81 -61.47 -3.62
CA LEU A 236 -0.07 -62.58 -3.02
C LEU A 236 -0.64 -63.91 -3.52
N SER A 237 0.21 -64.69 -4.20
CA SER A 237 0.10 -66.12 -4.51
C SER A 237 -1.25 -66.79 -4.20
N TYR A 238 -1.95 -67.29 -5.23
CA TYR A 238 -3.16 -68.11 -5.06
C TYR A 238 -2.90 -69.38 -4.25
N VAL A 239 -1.63 -69.76 -4.11
CA VAL A 239 -1.19 -70.89 -3.29
C VAL A 239 -1.20 -70.49 -1.81
N PRO A 240 -1.81 -71.29 -0.91
CA PRO A 240 -1.73 -71.09 0.52
C PRO A 240 -0.28 -70.98 1.04
N GLU A 241 -0.08 -70.35 2.20
CA GLU A 241 1.25 -70.06 2.77
C GLU A 241 2.18 -71.29 2.85
N TRP A 242 1.63 -72.49 3.13
CA TRP A 242 2.40 -73.74 3.18
C TRP A 242 2.95 -74.18 1.82
N GLY A 243 2.42 -73.67 0.72
CA GLY A 243 2.83 -74.00 -0.64
C GLY A 243 4.29 -73.65 -0.93
N ALA A 244 4.86 -72.67 -0.23
CA ALA A 244 6.28 -72.35 -0.29
C ALA A 244 7.16 -73.55 0.15
N GLY A 245 6.69 -74.32 1.13
CA GLY A 245 7.36 -75.54 1.58
C GLY A 245 7.35 -76.63 0.51
N VAL A 246 6.21 -76.85 -0.14
CA VAL A 246 6.08 -77.82 -1.24
C VAL A 246 6.94 -77.42 -2.44
N SER A 247 6.92 -76.14 -2.80
CA SER A 247 7.73 -75.59 -3.88
C SER A 247 9.22 -75.85 -3.66
N LYS A 248 9.71 -75.57 -2.44
CA LYS A 248 11.10 -75.80 -2.07
C LYS A 248 11.52 -77.27 -2.21
N LEU A 249 10.64 -78.21 -1.86
CA LEU A 249 10.92 -79.64 -1.97
C LEU A 249 10.96 -80.08 -3.44
N LEU A 250 9.96 -79.71 -4.23
CA LEU A 250 9.81 -80.17 -5.61
C LEU A 250 10.73 -79.48 -6.62
N ASN A 251 11.29 -78.31 -6.29
CA ASN A 251 12.34 -77.67 -7.08
C ASN A 251 13.72 -78.34 -6.92
N SER A 252 13.86 -79.31 -6.00
CA SER A 252 15.10 -80.09 -5.85
C SER A 252 15.30 -81.00 -7.08
N PRO A 253 16.56 -81.28 -7.47
CA PRO A 253 16.88 -82.16 -8.60
C PRO A 253 16.64 -83.64 -8.24
N ALA A 254 15.37 -84.04 -8.24
CA ALA A 254 14.92 -85.41 -8.03
C ALA A 254 14.11 -85.90 -9.25
N SER A 255 13.90 -87.21 -9.37
CA SER A 255 13.08 -87.78 -10.44
C SER A 255 11.58 -87.49 -10.28
N ASN A 256 11.13 -87.27 -9.04
CA ASN A 256 9.77 -86.89 -8.64
C ASN A 256 9.64 -85.37 -8.39
N ASN A 257 10.20 -84.56 -9.29
CA ASN A 257 10.21 -83.10 -9.16
C ASN A 257 8.94 -82.43 -9.74
N TRP A 258 8.90 -81.11 -9.67
CA TRP A 258 7.79 -80.28 -10.17
C TRP A 258 7.44 -80.55 -11.65
N CYS A 259 8.39 -80.98 -12.48
CA CYS A 259 8.10 -81.34 -13.88
C CYS A 259 7.22 -82.58 -13.97
N LEU A 260 7.40 -83.57 -13.09
CA LEU A 260 6.56 -84.76 -13.05
C LEU A 260 5.16 -84.41 -12.53
N LEU A 261 5.09 -83.58 -11.48
CA LEU A 261 3.82 -83.05 -10.98
C LEU A 261 3.04 -82.30 -12.08
N GLY A 262 3.70 -81.43 -12.83
CA GLY A 262 3.05 -80.70 -13.93
C GLY A 262 2.53 -81.58 -15.05
N LYS A 263 3.24 -82.68 -15.36
CA LYS A 263 2.72 -83.70 -16.30
C LYS A 263 1.49 -84.43 -15.75
N ARG A 264 1.42 -84.66 -14.44
CA ARG A 264 0.24 -85.28 -13.79
C ARG A 264 -0.96 -84.35 -13.77
N PHE A 265 -0.74 -83.05 -13.63
CA PHE A 265 -1.75 -82.02 -13.87
C PHE A 265 -2.07 -81.79 -15.36
N ALA A 266 -1.53 -82.62 -16.26
CA ALA A 266 -1.77 -82.57 -17.70
C ALA A 266 -1.32 -81.27 -18.38
N TYR A 267 -0.37 -80.53 -17.80
CA TYR A 267 0.25 -79.39 -18.47
C TYR A 267 1.16 -79.86 -19.62
N SER A 268 1.17 -79.06 -20.69
CA SER A 268 1.93 -79.34 -21.91
C SER A 268 3.44 -79.18 -21.71
N THR A 269 4.22 -79.87 -22.53
CA THR A 269 5.69 -79.72 -22.54
C THR A 269 6.14 -78.27 -22.78
N SER A 270 5.36 -77.48 -23.53
CA SER A 270 5.63 -76.04 -23.75
C SER A 270 5.47 -75.21 -22.49
N GLU A 271 4.41 -75.44 -21.71
CA GLU A 271 4.17 -74.72 -20.45
C GLU A 271 5.25 -75.05 -19.42
N LEU A 272 5.61 -76.33 -19.29
CA LEU A 272 6.67 -76.75 -18.40
C LEU A 272 8.03 -76.13 -18.78
N ARG A 273 8.35 -76.06 -20.09
CA ARG A 273 9.57 -75.37 -20.55
C ARG A 273 9.54 -73.87 -20.23
N HIS A 274 8.38 -73.23 -20.35
CA HIS A 274 8.24 -71.83 -20.00
C HIS A 274 8.47 -71.60 -18.50
N TRP A 275 7.84 -72.40 -17.63
CA TRP A 275 7.99 -72.25 -16.18
C TRP A 275 9.40 -72.60 -15.69
N ALA A 276 10.13 -73.48 -16.38
CA ALA A 276 11.54 -73.76 -16.07
C ALA A 276 12.46 -72.52 -16.15
N THR A 277 12.03 -71.44 -16.81
CA THR A 277 12.78 -70.17 -16.88
C THR A 277 12.50 -69.22 -15.72
N LYS A 278 11.51 -69.53 -14.87
CA LYS A 278 11.13 -68.69 -13.73
C LYS A 278 12.05 -68.96 -12.54
N ALA A 279 12.18 -67.97 -11.66
CA ALA A 279 12.98 -68.11 -10.44
C ALA A 279 12.48 -69.24 -9.51
N ASP A 280 11.16 -69.45 -9.50
CA ASP A 280 10.52 -70.58 -8.82
C ASP A 280 9.51 -71.28 -9.77
N PRO A 281 9.96 -72.32 -10.50
CA PRO A 281 9.11 -73.05 -11.44
C PRO A 281 7.93 -73.76 -10.77
N CYS A 282 8.16 -74.40 -9.60
CA CYS A 282 7.09 -75.09 -8.89
C CYS A 282 6.04 -74.12 -8.35
N MET A 283 6.44 -72.99 -7.75
CA MET A 283 5.49 -71.99 -7.27
C MET A 283 4.69 -71.36 -8.42
N THR A 284 5.30 -71.19 -9.59
CA THR A 284 4.59 -70.73 -10.79
C THR A 284 3.51 -71.72 -11.20
N LEU A 285 3.84 -73.01 -11.27
CA LEU A 285 2.89 -74.09 -11.56
C LEU A 285 1.77 -74.15 -10.51
N LEU A 286 2.11 -74.08 -9.22
CA LEU A 286 1.11 -74.12 -8.15
C LEU A 286 0.19 -72.91 -8.22
N ASN A 287 0.70 -71.72 -8.54
CA ASN A 287 -0.13 -70.54 -8.73
C ASN A 287 -1.14 -70.71 -9.86
N GLU A 288 -0.72 -71.26 -11.00
CA GLU A 288 -1.62 -71.56 -12.12
C GLU A 288 -2.69 -72.60 -11.72
N TRP A 289 -2.29 -73.64 -10.97
CA TRP A 289 -3.21 -74.66 -10.48
C TRP A 289 -4.27 -74.07 -9.54
N TYR A 290 -3.84 -73.28 -8.55
CA TYR A 290 -4.74 -72.66 -7.56
C TYR A 290 -5.53 -71.47 -8.13
N MET A 291 -5.07 -70.84 -9.21
CA MET A 291 -5.86 -69.82 -9.92
C MET A 291 -7.01 -70.45 -10.71
N THR A 292 -6.82 -71.67 -11.24
CA THR A 292 -7.78 -72.35 -12.12
C THR A 292 -8.75 -73.28 -11.39
N HIS A 293 -8.55 -73.51 -10.09
CA HIS A 293 -9.37 -74.40 -9.26
C HIS A 293 -9.80 -73.70 -7.97
N LYS A 294 -10.93 -74.14 -7.38
CA LYS A 294 -11.28 -73.70 -6.02
C LYS A 294 -10.26 -74.23 -5.03
N THR A 295 -9.92 -73.46 -4.00
CA THR A 295 -8.83 -73.78 -3.05
C THR A 295 -8.90 -75.20 -2.50
N ASP A 296 -10.07 -75.67 -2.06
CA ASP A 296 -10.21 -77.02 -1.49
C ASP A 296 -9.99 -78.13 -2.53
N GLU A 297 -10.48 -77.94 -3.76
CA GLU A 297 -10.29 -78.86 -4.89
C GLU A 297 -8.82 -78.88 -5.33
N ALA A 298 -8.20 -77.69 -5.39
CA ALA A 298 -6.81 -77.51 -5.74
C ALA A 298 -5.89 -78.21 -4.73
N THR A 299 -6.15 -78.02 -3.43
CA THR A 299 -5.41 -78.66 -2.34
C THR A 299 -5.57 -80.17 -2.36
N TYR A 300 -6.79 -80.68 -2.49
CA TYR A 300 -7.03 -82.13 -2.55
C TYR A 300 -6.35 -82.76 -3.78
N GLY A 301 -6.51 -82.14 -4.96
CA GLY A 301 -5.89 -82.60 -6.19
C GLY A 301 -4.37 -82.61 -6.11
N LEU A 302 -3.77 -81.58 -5.50
CA LEU A 302 -2.33 -81.54 -5.26
C LEU A 302 -1.87 -82.68 -4.35
N VAL A 303 -2.49 -82.88 -3.19
CA VAL A 303 -2.10 -83.95 -2.26
C VAL A 303 -2.15 -85.32 -2.94
N LYS A 304 -3.24 -85.61 -3.66
CA LYS A 304 -3.38 -86.87 -4.39
C LYS A 304 -2.28 -87.06 -5.44
N MET A 305 -1.93 -86.02 -6.18
CA MET A 305 -0.87 -86.12 -7.18
C MET A 305 0.53 -86.24 -6.55
N LEU A 306 0.75 -85.65 -5.38
CA LEU A 306 1.98 -85.84 -4.61
C LEU A 306 2.12 -87.29 -4.12
N GLU A 307 1.04 -87.88 -3.61
CA GLU A 307 1.01 -89.30 -3.24
C GLU A 307 1.32 -90.21 -4.43
N ASP A 308 0.79 -89.87 -5.62
CA ASP A 308 1.00 -90.65 -6.85
C ASP A 308 2.44 -90.58 -7.39
N ILE A 309 3.17 -89.49 -7.15
CA ILE A 309 4.55 -89.33 -7.64
C ILE A 309 5.62 -89.75 -6.63
N GLY A 310 5.22 -90.03 -5.38
CA GLY A 310 6.08 -90.46 -4.28
C GLY A 310 7.12 -89.41 -3.89
#